data_AF-A0A382GMV5-F1
#
_entry.id   AF-A0A382GMV5-F1
#
_cell.length_a   1.000
_cell.length_b   1.000
_cell.length_c   1.000
_cell.angle_alpha   90.00
_cell.angle_beta   90.00
_cell.angle_gamma   90.00
#
_symmetry.space_group_name_H-M   'P 1'
#
loop_
_entity.id
_entity.type
_entity.pdbx_description
1 polymer ?
#
loop_
_entity_poly.entity_id
_entity_poly.type
_entity_poly.pdbx_seq_one_letter_code
_entity_poly.pdbx_strand_id
1 'polypeptide(L)' 'VDSLLEEKGKVQVQGVSKLFGKTIALKNIDLIVEPGEFLTLLGPSGCGKTTLLRLISGLEEPTTGEILINGSKMNEIPP' A
#
# COMPACT_ATOMS: atom_id res chain seq x y z
N VAL A 1 -5.90 -21.58 -13.12
CA VAL A 1 -4.56 -21.79 -12.52
C VAL A 1 -3.58 -20.75 -13.01
N ASP A 2 -3.59 -20.40 -14.31
CA ASP A 2 -2.74 -19.34 -14.86
C ASP A 2 -3.09 -17.93 -14.34
N SER A 3 -4.38 -17.61 -14.18
CA SER A 3 -4.81 -16.31 -13.63
C SER A 3 -4.35 -16.01 -12.19
N LEU A 4 -4.13 -17.05 -11.37
CA LEU A 4 -3.59 -16.90 -10.02
C LEU A 4 -2.07 -16.70 -10.02
N LEU A 5 -1.38 -17.17 -11.06
CA LEU A 5 0.04 -16.91 -11.27
C LEU A 5 0.26 -15.48 -11.78
N GLU A 6 -0.64 -14.97 -12.62
CA GLU A 6 -0.62 -13.58 -13.09
C GLU A 6 -0.79 -12.56 -11.97
N GLU A 7 -1.50 -12.89 -10.88
CA GLU A 7 -1.68 -11.98 -9.75
C GLU A 7 -0.55 -12.07 -8.70
N LYS A 8 0.33 -13.06 -8.80
CA LYS A 8 1.35 -13.32 -7.77
C LYS A 8 2.46 -12.25 -7.79
N GLY A 9 2.48 -11.41 -6.76
CA GLY A 9 3.40 -10.30 -6.58
C GLY A 9 2.78 -8.93 -6.85
N LYS A 10 1.53 -8.88 -7.31
CA LYS A 10 0.82 -7.62 -7.54
C LYS A 10 0.46 -6.95 -6.23
N VAL A 11 0.70 -5.64 -6.14
CA VAL A 11 0.31 -4.80 -5.00
C VAL A 11 -0.58 -3.67 -5.50
N GLN A 12 -1.71 -3.45 -4.83
CA GLN A 12 -2.63 -2.37 -5.15
C GLN A 12 -2.95 -1.58 -3.89
N VAL A 13 -2.82 -0.27 -3.99
CA VAL A 13 -3.19 0.72 -2.97
C VAL A 13 -4.31 1.54 -3.59
N GLN A 14 -5.48 1.56 -2.96
CA GLN A 14 -6.68 2.18 -3.52
C GLN A 14 -7.28 3.19 -2.53
N GLY A 15 -7.22 4.47 -2.88
CA GLY A 15 -7.75 5.58 -2.09
C GLY A 15 -7.17 5.68 -0.67
N VAL A 16 -5.94 5.20 -0.46
CA VAL A 16 -5.40 5.05 0.89
C VAL A 16 -5.02 6.40 1.49
N SER A 17 -5.55 6.66 2.69
CA SER A 17 -5.13 7.79 3.51
C SER A 17 -4.66 7.29 4.87
N LYS A 18 -3.71 8.03 5.46
CA LYS A 18 -3.24 7.78 6.83
C LYS A 18 -3.14 9.08 7.59
N LEU A 19 -3.85 9.12 8.71
CA LEU A 19 -3.82 10.22 9.67
C LEU A 19 -3.16 9.73 10.97
N PHE A 20 -2.27 10.57 11.51
CA PHE A 20 -1.74 10.42 12.86
C PHE A 20 -2.23 11.61 13.69
N GLY A 21 -3.29 11.39 14.46
CA GLY A 21 -4.00 12.47 15.15
C GLY A 21 -4.52 13.51 14.15
N LYS A 22 -3.99 14.73 14.19
CA LYS A 22 -4.36 15.83 13.29
C LYS A 22 -3.49 15.92 12.02
N THR A 23 -2.42 15.14 11.94
CA THR A 23 -1.47 15.19 10.83
C THR A 23 -1.87 14.21 9.74
N ILE A 24 -2.04 14.70 8.52
CA ILE A 24 -2.27 13.86 7.33
C ILE A 24 -0.91 13.42 6.79
N ALA A 25 -0.55 12.16 7.00
CA ALA A 25 0.71 11.61 6.51
C ALA A 25 0.61 11.15 5.05
N LEU A 26 -0.56 10.62 4.65
CA LEU A 26 -0.89 10.25 3.28
C LEU A 26 -2.33 10.65 2.99
N LYS A 27 -2.58 11.17 1.79
CA LYS A 27 -3.90 11.65 1.37
C LYS A 27 -4.26 11.04 0.02
N ASN A 28 -5.24 10.14 0.03
CA ASN A 28 -5.84 9.52 -1.15
C ASN A 28 -4.80 9.02 -2.16
N ILE A 29 -3.97 8.09 -1.73
CA ILE A 29 -2.93 7.48 -2.55
C ILE A 29 -3.51 6.31 -3.34
N ASP A 30 -3.29 6.35 -4.65
CA ASP A 30 -3.53 5.25 -5.57
C ASP A 30 -2.18 4.81 -6.16
N LEU A 31 -1.88 3.51 -6.07
CA LEU A 31 -0.66 2.92 -6.59
C LEU A 31 -0.93 1.48 -7.01
N ILE A 32 -0.43 1.09 -8.18
CA ILE A 32 -0.39 -0.30 -8.62
C ILE A 32 1.07 -0.64 -8.87
N VAL A 33 1.52 -1.77 -8.33
CA VAL A 33 2.81 -2.37 -8.62
C VAL A 33 2.53 -3.72 -9.27
N GLU A 34 2.96 -3.86 -10.52
CA GLU A 34 2.74 -5.07 -11.28
C GLU A 34 3.73 -6.18 -10.87
N PRO A 35 3.39 -7.46 -11.06
CA PRO A 35 4.29 -8.57 -10.78
C PRO A 35 5.66 -8.39 -11.47
N GLY A 36 6.74 -8.48 -10.67
CA GLY A 36 8.11 -8.35 -11.17
C GLY A 36 8.57 -6.90 -11.40
N GLU A 37 7.72 -5.90 -11.15
CA GLU A 37 8.09 -4.51 -11.25
C GLU A 37 9.06 -4.09 -10.13
N PHE A 38 10.07 -3.29 -10.48
CA PHE A 38 10.97 -2.67 -9.52
C PHE A 38 10.64 -1.18 -9.37
N LEU A 39 9.98 -0.83 -8.27
CA LEU A 39 9.55 0.53 -7.96
C LEU A 39 10.50 1.20 -6.95
N THR A 40 10.76 2.50 -7.13
CA THR A 40 11.43 3.34 -6.12
C THR A 40 10.55 4.53 -5.72
N LEU A 41 10.42 4.80 -4.42
CA LEU A 41 9.73 5.97 -3.89
C LEU A 41 10.72 7.10 -3.59
N LEU A 42 10.55 8.27 -4.23
CA LEU A 42 11.41 9.43 -4.05
C LEU A 42 10.65 10.62 -3.45
N GLY A 43 11.35 11.45 -2.69
CA GLY A 43 10.80 12.70 -2.14
C GLY A 43 11.50 13.16 -0.85
N PRO A 44 11.25 14.39 -0.37
CA PRO A 44 11.86 14.93 0.84
C PRO A 44 11.58 14.09 2.10
N SER A 45 12.34 14.31 3.17
CA SER A 45 12.00 13.73 4.48
C SER A 45 10.61 14.16 4.92
N GLY A 46 9.83 13.24 5.51
CA GLY A 46 8.47 13.51 5.99
C GLY A 46 7.36 13.43 4.95
N CYS A 47 7.64 13.20 3.66
CA CYS A 47 6.60 13.13 2.63
C CYS A 47 5.76 11.82 2.60
N GLY A 48 5.94 10.93 3.59
CA GLY A 48 5.10 9.73 3.74
C GLY A 48 5.62 8.43 3.13
N LYS A 49 6.84 8.39 2.56
CA LYS A 49 7.41 7.16 1.94
C LYS A 49 7.41 5.95 2.88
N THR A 50 8.03 6.08 4.05
CA THR A 50 8.09 5.00 5.05
C THR A 50 6.70 4.63 5.56
N THR A 51 5.80 5.61 5.68
CA THR A 51 4.41 5.36 6.06
C THR A 51 3.71 4.48 5.02
N LEU A 52 3.86 4.79 3.73
CA LEU A 52 3.27 3.99 2.65
C LEU A 52 3.82 2.56 2.64
N LEU A 53 5.13 2.39 2.77
CA LEU A 53 5.74 1.06 2.84
C LEU A 53 5.28 0.25 4.05
N ARG A 54 5.12 0.90 5.22
CA ARG A 54 4.60 0.24 6.43
C ARG A 54 3.16 -0.23 6.26
N LEU A 55 2.32 0.59 5.64
CA LEU A 55 0.94 0.21 5.31
C LEU A 55 0.90 -0.99 4.37
N ILE A 56 1.71 -0.98 3.30
CA ILE A 56 1.80 -2.11 2.35
C ILE A 56 2.27 -3.39 3.06
N SER A 57 3.20 -3.28 4.00
CA SER A 57 3.73 -4.42 4.77
C SER A 57 2.81 -4.92 5.90
N GLY A 58 1.64 -4.30 6.12
CA GLY A 58 0.75 -4.64 7.24
C GLY A 58 1.25 -4.21 8.62
N LEU A 59 2.33 -3.42 8.70
CA LEU A 59 2.88 -2.88 9.95
C LEU A 59 2.10 -1.65 10.47
N GLU A 60 1.24 -1.09 9.63
CA GLU A 60 0.35 0.03 9.95
C GLU A 60 -1.00 -0.21 9.26
N GLU A 61 -2.09 0.21 9.91
CA GLU A 61 -3.42 0.18 9.30
C GLU A 61 -3.74 1.51 8.58
N PRO A 62 -4.35 1.48 7.39
CA PRO A 62 -4.83 2.70 6.73
C PRO A 62 -5.99 3.32 7.51
N THR A 63 -6.11 4.64 7.51
CA THR A 63 -7.28 5.32 8.09
C THR A 63 -8.49 5.19 7.17
N THR A 64 -8.27 5.25 5.86
CA THR A 64 -9.28 5.00 4.82
C THR A 64 -8.64 4.28 3.64
N GLY A 65 -9.46 3.69 2.78
CA GLY A 65 -9.01 2.97 1.59
C GLY A 65 -8.53 1.55 1.91
N GLU A 66 -7.98 0.89 0.91
CA GLU A 66 -7.59 -0.51 1.02
C GLU A 66 -6.31 -0.85 0.28
N ILE A 67 -5.66 -1.89 0.79
CA ILE A 67 -4.45 -2.46 0.23
C ILE A 67 -4.76 -3.90 -0.13
N LEU A 68 -4.47 -4.26 -1.38
CA LEU A 68 -4.60 -5.60 -1.90
C LEU A 68 -3.23 -6.15 -2.29
N ILE A 69 -2.97 -7.40 -1.93
CA ILE A 69 -1.81 -8.16 -2.39
C ILE A 69 -2.33 -9.43 -3.03
N ASN A 70 -1.91 -9.71 -4.27
CA ASN A 70 -2.42 -10.82 -5.08
C ASN A 70 -3.97 -10.83 -5.16
N GLY A 71 -4.57 -9.64 -5.32
CA GLY A 71 -6.02 -9.45 -5.36
C GLY A 71 -6.77 -9.66 -4.03
N SER A 72 -6.07 -9.98 -2.94
CA SER A 72 -6.68 -10.19 -1.62
C SER A 72 -6.48 -8.96 -0.74
N LYS A 73 -7.53 -8.50 -0.06
CA LYS A 73 -7.47 -7.38 0.87
C LYS A 73 -6.65 -7.72 2.10
N MET A 74 -5.71 -6.84 2.46
CA MET A 74 -4.72 -7.08 3.52
C MET A 74 -4.91 -6.25 4.78
N ASN A 75 -5.85 -5.29 4.79
CA ASN A 75 -6.05 -4.34 5.90
C ASN A 75 -6.21 -4.97 7.29
N GLU A 76 -6.73 -6.19 7.37
CA GLU A 76 -7.09 -6.87 8.64
C GLU A 76 -6.22 -8.10 8.91
N ILE A 77 -5.20 -8.33 8.06
CA ILE A 77 -4.31 -9.49 8.19
C ILE A 77 -3.09 -9.07 9.00
N PRO A 78 -2.84 -9.69 10.17
CA PRO A 78 -1.66 -9.39 10.95
C PRO A 78 -0.36 -9.71 10.18
N PRO A 79 0.72 -8.94 10.41
CA PRO A 79 2.02 -9.16 9.78
C PRO A 79 2.71 -10.45 10.24
#